data_AF-A0A0F9K508-F1
#
_entry.id   AF-A0A0F9K508-F1
#
_cell.length_a   1.000
_cell.length_b   1.000
_cell.length_c   1.000
_cell.angle_alpha   90.00
_cell.angle_beta   90.00
_cell.angle_gamma   90.00
#
_symmetry.space_group_name_H-M   'P 1'
#
loop_
_entity.id
_entity.type
_entity.pdbx_description
1 polymer ?
#
loop_
_entity_poly.entity_id
_entity_poly.type
_entity_poly.pdbx_seq_one_letter_code
_entity_poly.pdbx_strand_id
1 'polypeptide(L)'
;MSSKPTAIDEVKVEKVIWPATKQPAALGELGMDVTTGKPRVFVEGIAQDLAAVGANNVFTKAQSAAIKVLTPGTNIPVSGKDSNVQEVTLDRATSQLDNATDLTDGQTIVFLIIQDVTGNRALTFGSNYDFGTEGAPDLTTSIAGQLDTITAIARSGKLHCGVSRGHTA
;
A
#
# COMPACT_ATOMS: atom_id res chain seq x y z
N MET A 1 -59.53 -37.19 -9.35
CA MET A 1 -58.21 -37.22 -8.67
C MET A 1 -57.28 -36.33 -9.49
N SER A 2 -56.82 -35.24 -8.89
CA SER A 2 -55.99 -34.22 -9.54
C SER A 2 -54.60 -34.77 -9.83
N SER A 3 -54.16 -34.72 -11.09
CA SER A 3 -52.81 -35.12 -11.49
C SER A 3 -51.81 -34.06 -11.01
N LYS A 4 -50.90 -34.49 -10.13
CA LYS A 4 -49.77 -33.74 -9.61
C LYS A 4 -48.97 -33.09 -10.76
N PRO A 5 -48.63 -31.78 -10.71
CA PRO A 5 -47.79 -31.19 -11.75
C PRO A 5 -46.39 -31.82 -11.70
N THR A 6 -45.92 -32.25 -12.86
CA THR A 6 -44.62 -32.85 -13.12
C THR A 6 -43.51 -31.94 -12.63
N ALA A 7 -42.46 -32.52 -12.03
CA ALA A 7 -41.27 -31.79 -11.63
C ALA A 7 -40.71 -30.99 -12.81
N ILE A 8 -40.11 -29.83 -12.53
CA ILE A 8 -39.33 -29.07 -13.52
C ILE A 8 -38.08 -29.92 -13.81
N ASP A 9 -38.22 -30.86 -14.73
CA ASP A 9 -37.12 -31.65 -15.27
C ASP A 9 -36.29 -30.74 -16.18
N GLU A 10 -35.05 -30.50 -15.76
CA GLU A 10 -33.97 -29.82 -16.47
C GLU A 10 -34.20 -28.34 -16.83
N VAL A 11 -33.50 -27.45 -16.11
CA VAL A 11 -33.16 -26.13 -16.64
C VAL A 11 -32.19 -26.35 -17.79
N LYS A 12 -32.70 -26.39 -19.03
CA LYS A 12 -31.85 -26.31 -20.22
C LYS A 12 -31.16 -24.96 -20.19
N VAL A 13 -29.86 -24.95 -19.87
CA VAL A 13 -29.02 -23.79 -20.19
C VAL A 13 -28.86 -23.80 -21.70
N GLU A 14 -29.82 -23.20 -22.40
CA GLU A 14 -29.70 -22.99 -23.83
C GLU A 14 -28.47 -22.12 -24.05
N LYS A 15 -27.49 -22.63 -24.80
CA LYS A 15 -26.35 -21.82 -25.24
C LYS A 15 -26.95 -20.67 -26.03
N VAL A 16 -27.00 -19.48 -25.43
CA VAL A 16 -27.48 -18.27 -26.11
C VAL A 16 -26.46 -17.95 -27.20
N ILE A 17 -26.74 -18.40 -28.42
CA ILE A 17 -25.96 -18.05 -29.61
C ILE A 17 -26.46 -16.69 -30.06
N TRP A 18 -25.70 -15.64 -29.77
CA TRP A 18 -25.96 -14.31 -30.32
C TRP A 18 -25.88 -14.38 -31.86
N PRO A 19 -26.84 -13.79 -32.60
CA PRO A 19 -26.73 -13.71 -34.04
C PRO A 19 -25.49 -12.88 -34.40
N ALA A 20 -24.72 -13.31 -35.42
CA ALA A 20 -23.44 -12.72 -35.80
C ALA A 20 -23.51 -11.19 -36.04
N THR A 21 -24.67 -10.67 -36.41
CA THR A 21 -24.94 -9.24 -36.64
C THR A 21 -25.20 -8.42 -35.37
N LYS A 22 -25.37 -9.07 -34.22
CA LYS A 22 -25.50 -8.45 -32.90
C LYS A 22 -24.36 -8.79 -31.94
N GLN A 23 -23.35 -9.56 -32.36
CA GLN A 23 -22.10 -9.63 -31.60
C GLN A 23 -21.47 -8.23 -31.63
N PRO A 24 -21.37 -7.53 -30.49
CA PRO A 24 -20.70 -6.23 -30.46
C PRO A 24 -19.25 -6.45 -30.88
N ALA A 25 -18.84 -5.81 -31.97
CA ALA A 25 -17.56 -6.02 -32.67
C ALA A 25 -16.29 -5.68 -31.86
N ALA A 26 -16.38 -5.50 -30.54
CA ALA A 26 -15.28 -5.08 -29.68
C ALA A 26 -15.32 -5.70 -28.27
N LEU A 27 -16.08 -6.77 -28.06
CA LEU A 27 -15.95 -7.55 -26.82
C LEU A 27 -15.40 -8.92 -27.22
N GLY A 28 -14.07 -9.07 -27.10
CA GLY A 28 -13.52 -10.39 -26.80
C GLY A 28 -14.30 -10.95 -25.61
N GLU A 29 -14.58 -12.25 -25.62
CA GLU A 29 -15.64 -12.88 -24.86
C GLU A 29 -15.65 -12.43 -23.38
N LEU A 30 -16.53 -11.46 -23.04
CA LEU A 30 -16.75 -11.08 -21.65
C LEU A 30 -17.57 -12.19 -20.98
N GLY A 31 -16.88 -13.22 -20.52
CA GLY A 31 -17.46 -14.28 -19.71
C GLY A 31 -17.56 -13.87 -18.25
N MET A 32 -18.64 -14.26 -17.58
CA MET A 32 -18.72 -14.27 -16.12
C MET A 32 -18.31 -15.66 -15.63
N ASP A 33 -17.23 -15.75 -14.85
CA ASP A 33 -16.93 -16.99 -14.11
C ASP A 33 -17.92 -17.14 -12.96
N VAL A 34 -18.86 -18.08 -13.05
CA VAL A 34 -19.83 -18.37 -11.96
C VAL A 34 -19.30 -19.47 -11.03
N THR A 35 -18.07 -19.95 -11.23
CA THR A 35 -17.59 -21.18 -10.58
C THR A 35 -17.13 -21.00 -9.13
N THR A 36 -17.07 -19.76 -8.59
CA THR A 36 -16.65 -19.48 -7.20
C THR A 36 -17.59 -18.55 -6.42
N GLY A 37 -18.81 -18.28 -6.90
CA GLY A 37 -19.79 -17.45 -6.19
C GLY A 37 -19.42 -15.96 -6.11
N LYS A 38 -18.42 -15.50 -6.88
CA LYS A 38 -18.12 -14.08 -7.09
C LYS A 38 -18.07 -13.81 -8.60
N PRO A 39 -18.85 -12.85 -9.13
CA PRO A 39 -18.76 -12.49 -10.54
C PRO A 39 -17.34 -11.97 -10.82
N ARG A 40 -16.62 -12.65 -11.73
CA ARG A 40 -15.33 -12.19 -12.27
C ARG A 40 -15.57 -11.79 -13.72
N VAL A 41 -15.15 -10.58 -14.10
CA VAL A 41 -15.17 -10.12 -15.49
C VAL A 41 -13.87 -10.62 -16.13
N PHE A 42 -13.96 -11.57 -17.06
CA PHE A 42 -12.85 -11.85 -17.96
C PHE A 42 -12.85 -10.78 -19.04
N VAL A 43 -11.85 -9.91 -19.07
CA VAL A 43 -11.67 -9.01 -20.20
C VAL A 43 -10.68 -9.68 -21.14
N GLU A 44 -11.15 -10.30 -22.22
CA GLU A 44 -10.23 -10.78 -23.26
C GLU A 44 -9.52 -9.58 -23.89
N GLY A 45 -8.19 -9.61 -23.91
CA GLY A 45 -7.37 -8.49 -24.37
C GLY A 45 -6.95 -7.48 -23.28
N ILE A 46 -7.06 -7.81 -21.98
CA ILE A 46 -6.26 -7.06 -20.99
C ILE A 46 -4.78 -7.39 -21.15
N ALA A 47 -4.10 -6.63 -22.00
CA ALA A 47 -2.67 -6.42 -21.90
C ALA A 47 -2.36 -5.54 -20.68
N GLN A 48 -2.83 -5.89 -19.48
CA GLN A 48 -2.71 -5.02 -18.31
C GLN A 48 -2.23 -5.79 -17.08
N ASP A 49 -1.03 -5.40 -16.67
CA ASP A 49 -0.28 -5.73 -15.49
C ASP A 49 -1.04 -5.36 -14.19
N LEU A 50 -2.12 -6.08 -13.87
CA LEU A 50 -2.89 -5.87 -12.64
C LEU A 50 -2.30 -6.67 -11.48
N ALA A 51 -2.03 -6.01 -10.35
CA ALA A 51 -1.66 -6.70 -9.12
C ALA A 51 -2.84 -7.56 -8.63
N ALA A 52 -2.63 -8.86 -8.52
CA ALA A 52 -3.65 -9.80 -8.06
C ALA A 52 -3.60 -9.92 -6.53
N VAL A 53 -4.74 -9.71 -5.89
CA VAL A 53 -4.90 -9.93 -4.44
C VAL A 53 -4.94 -11.45 -4.18
N GLY A 54 -4.09 -11.94 -3.28
CA GLY A 54 -4.02 -13.36 -2.93
C GLY A 54 -3.18 -14.24 -3.87
N ALA A 55 -2.44 -13.62 -4.80
CA ALA A 55 -1.44 -14.31 -5.62
C ALA A 55 -0.06 -13.65 -5.44
N ASN A 56 1.00 -14.39 -5.78
CA ASN A 56 2.35 -13.83 -5.82
C ASN A 56 2.45 -12.87 -7.00
N ASN A 57 2.79 -11.61 -6.72
CA ASN A 57 3.03 -10.61 -7.75
C ASN A 57 4.54 -10.52 -8.03
N VAL A 58 4.95 -10.73 -9.28
CA VAL A 58 6.34 -10.57 -9.73
C VAL A 58 6.37 -9.47 -10.79
N PHE A 59 6.96 -8.33 -10.44
CA PHE A 59 7.07 -7.19 -11.34
C PHE A 59 8.41 -7.24 -12.08
N THR A 60 8.38 -7.16 -13.42
CA THR A 60 9.59 -7.09 -14.27
C THR A 60 9.98 -5.64 -14.60
N LYS A 61 9.20 -4.68 -14.12
CA LYS A 61 9.41 -3.24 -14.26
C LYS A 61 9.45 -2.58 -12.88
N ALA A 62 10.01 -1.37 -12.82
CA ALA A 62 10.06 -0.59 -11.60
C ALA A 62 8.65 -0.33 -11.07
N GLN A 63 8.49 -0.43 -9.75
CA GLN A 63 7.29 -0.04 -9.02
C GLN A 63 7.70 1.07 -8.06
N SER A 64 7.01 2.20 -8.11
CA SER A 64 7.23 3.31 -7.20
C SER A 64 6.10 3.40 -6.19
N ALA A 65 6.43 3.76 -4.96
CA ALA A 65 5.47 4.21 -3.98
C ALA A 65 5.35 5.74 -4.08
N ALA A 66 4.14 6.27 -3.96
CA ALA A 66 3.93 7.70 -3.83
C ALA A 66 4.57 8.19 -2.51
N ILE A 67 5.25 9.32 -2.51
CA ILE A 67 5.79 9.90 -1.27
C ILE A 67 4.68 10.72 -0.60
N LYS A 68 4.31 10.35 0.62
CA LYS A 68 3.41 11.16 1.45
C LYS A 68 4.24 12.21 2.20
N VAL A 69 4.08 13.47 1.84
CA VAL A 69 4.64 14.59 2.61
C VAL A 69 3.82 14.79 3.89
N LEU A 70 4.49 14.71 5.03
CA LEU A 70 3.93 14.95 6.36
C LEU A 70 4.04 16.44 6.69
N THR A 71 3.04 16.95 7.40
CA THR A 71 3.09 18.33 7.90
C THR A 71 4.01 18.39 9.12
N PRO A 72 5.03 19.26 9.13
CA PRO A 72 5.90 19.39 10.28
C PRO A 72 5.18 20.07 11.45
N GLY A 73 5.63 19.77 12.66
CA GLY A 73 5.01 20.25 13.88
C GLY A 73 5.75 19.75 15.11
N THR A 74 5.26 20.13 16.29
CA THR A 74 5.76 19.55 17.55
C THR A 74 5.50 18.05 17.59
N ASN A 75 4.33 17.62 17.14
CA ASN A 75 3.94 16.22 16.98
C ASN A 75 3.59 16.00 15.50
N ILE A 76 4.17 14.96 14.90
CA ILE A 76 4.03 14.66 13.47
C ILE A 76 3.24 13.34 13.36
N PRO A 77 1.97 13.39 12.95
CA PRO A 77 1.13 12.20 12.85
C PRO A 77 1.58 11.30 11.70
N VAL A 78 1.56 9.99 11.93
CA VAL A 78 1.92 8.96 10.95
C VAL A 78 0.80 7.95 10.82
N SER A 79 0.44 7.59 9.58
CA SER A 79 -0.53 6.52 9.31
C SER A 79 0.02 5.59 8.22
N GLY A 80 -0.03 4.28 8.47
CA GLY A 80 0.39 3.24 7.54
C GLY A 80 -0.49 3.15 6.28
N LYS A 81 -1.71 3.71 6.30
CA LYS A 81 -2.61 3.69 5.14
C LYS A 81 -2.28 4.76 4.09
N ASP A 82 -1.54 5.80 4.47
CA ASP A 82 -1.30 6.96 3.62
C ASP A 82 -0.28 6.64 2.52
N SER A 83 0.84 6.01 2.89
CA SER A 83 1.84 5.47 1.96
C SER A 83 2.88 4.62 2.69
N ASN A 84 3.56 3.75 1.92
CA ASN A 84 4.78 3.06 2.32
C ASN A 84 6.01 3.97 2.38
N VAL A 85 5.99 5.15 1.74
CA VAL A 85 7.07 6.13 1.81
C VAL A 85 6.52 7.46 2.29
N GLN A 86 7.07 7.98 3.38
CA GLN A 86 6.61 9.22 4.01
C GLN A 86 7.81 10.14 4.26
N GLU A 87 7.63 11.43 4.00
CA GLU A 87 8.71 12.42 4.07
C GLU A 87 8.32 13.56 4.98
N VAL A 88 9.27 14.06 5.77
CA VAL A 88 9.09 15.29 6.55
C VAL A 88 10.36 16.12 6.53
N THR A 89 10.21 17.41 6.23
CA THR A 89 11.25 18.41 6.49
C THR A 89 11.03 19.01 7.87
N LEU A 90 12.00 18.85 8.76
CA LEU A 90 11.95 19.37 10.11
C LEU A 90 12.21 20.88 10.09
N ASP A 91 11.30 21.68 10.63
CA ASP A 91 11.35 23.14 10.63
C ASP A 91 11.54 23.75 12.04
N ARG A 92 11.63 22.90 13.06
CA ARG A 92 11.61 23.29 14.47
C ARG A 92 12.72 22.63 15.25
N ALA A 93 13.12 23.27 16.35
CA ALA A 93 14.21 22.79 17.20
C ALA A 93 14.00 21.33 17.68
N THR A 94 12.77 20.97 17.99
CA THR A 94 12.42 19.60 18.37
C THR A 94 11.03 19.24 17.86
N SER A 95 10.94 18.06 17.27
CA SER A 95 9.70 17.41 16.87
C SER A 95 9.64 16.00 17.43
N GLN A 96 8.44 15.44 17.49
CA GLN A 96 8.20 14.05 17.80
C GLN A 96 7.45 13.41 16.63
N LEU A 97 7.96 12.29 16.14
CA LEU A 97 7.22 11.42 15.23
C LEU A 97 6.23 10.60 16.07
N ASP A 98 4.93 10.82 15.87
CA ASP A 98 3.89 10.16 16.66
C ASP A 98 3.83 8.66 16.40
N ASN A 99 3.27 7.93 17.37
CA ASN A 99 3.01 6.51 17.17
C ASN A 99 2.19 6.30 15.89
N ALA A 100 2.79 5.65 14.89
CA ALA A 100 2.12 5.29 13.66
C ALA A 100 0.82 4.49 13.90
N THR A 101 -0.26 4.87 13.22
CA THR A 101 -1.57 4.17 13.25
C THR A 101 -1.79 3.36 11.97
N ASP A 102 -2.85 2.56 11.94
CA ASP A 102 -3.30 1.84 10.73
C ASP A 102 -2.22 0.92 10.12
N LEU A 103 -1.37 0.34 10.97
CA LEU A 103 -0.30 -0.57 10.56
C LEU A 103 -0.87 -1.96 10.24
N THR A 104 -0.37 -2.55 9.15
CA THR A 104 -0.60 -3.96 8.83
C THR A 104 0.68 -4.76 9.02
N ASP A 105 0.60 -5.91 9.68
CA ASP A 105 1.77 -6.77 9.89
C ASP A 105 2.40 -7.18 8.55
N GLY A 106 3.73 -7.05 8.46
CA GLY A 106 4.51 -7.29 7.25
C GLY A 106 4.61 -6.08 6.31
N GLN A 107 3.97 -4.95 6.63
CA GLN A 107 4.11 -3.72 5.86
C GLN A 107 5.52 -3.14 6.03
N THR A 108 6.16 -2.84 4.91
CA THR A 108 7.40 -2.05 4.88
C THR A 108 7.06 -0.58 4.78
N ILE A 109 7.62 0.22 5.68
CA ILE A 109 7.49 1.68 5.69
C ILE A 109 8.89 2.29 5.66
N VAL A 110 9.05 3.35 4.87
CA VAL A 110 10.28 4.13 4.78
C VAL A 110 9.94 5.58 5.14
N PHE A 111 10.69 6.13 6.09
CA PHE A 111 10.64 7.55 6.45
C PHE A 111 11.86 8.27 5.91
N LEU A 112 11.62 9.37 5.22
CA LEU A 112 12.62 10.32 4.75
C LEU A 112 12.57 11.54 5.67
N ILE A 113 13.61 11.71 6.49
CA ILE A 113 13.70 12.80 7.46
C ILE A 113 14.71 13.82 6.95
N ILE A 114 14.25 15.02 6.64
CA ILE A 114 15.06 16.07 6.02
C ILE A 114 15.25 17.22 7.01
N GLN A 115 16.48 17.71 7.16
CA GLN A 115 16.76 18.96 7.87
C GLN A 115 16.30 20.15 7.02
N ASP A 116 15.71 21.18 7.64
CA ASP A 116 15.48 22.44 6.93
C ASP A 116 16.80 23.13 6.52
N VAL A 117 16.67 24.33 5.96
CA VAL A 117 17.80 25.17 5.53
C VAL A 117 18.72 25.62 6.67
N THR A 118 18.37 25.36 7.93
CA THR A 118 19.18 25.71 9.10
C THR A 118 19.95 24.50 9.63
N GLY A 119 19.30 23.34 9.69
CA GLY A 119 19.80 22.20 10.43
C GLY A 119 19.64 22.36 11.96
N ASN A 120 20.26 21.44 12.67
CA ASN A 120 20.18 21.20 14.10
C ASN A 120 18.75 20.97 14.62
N ARG A 121 17.93 20.27 13.84
CA ARG A 121 16.57 19.87 14.25
C ARG A 121 16.61 18.48 14.86
N ALA A 122 16.15 18.37 16.10
CA ALA A 122 16.04 17.09 16.78
C ALA A 122 14.69 16.43 16.49
N LEU A 123 14.71 15.11 16.29
CA LEU A 123 13.52 14.28 16.18
C LEU A 123 13.52 13.23 17.29
N THR A 124 12.39 13.13 17.98
CA THR A 124 12.11 12.05 18.93
C THR A 124 11.04 11.13 18.36
N PHE A 125 10.91 9.93 18.91
CA PHE A 125 10.02 8.90 18.38
C PHE A 125 8.99 8.47 19.43
N GLY A 126 7.80 8.15 18.95
CA GLY A 126 6.79 7.46 19.75
C GLY A 126 7.28 6.09 20.23
N SER A 127 6.58 5.54 21.22
CA SER A 127 6.86 4.23 21.81
C SER A 127 6.74 3.02 20.87
N ASN A 128 6.13 3.17 19.70
CA ASN A 128 5.96 2.06 18.76
C ASN A 128 7.12 1.90 17.77
N TYR A 129 8.06 2.84 17.74
CA TYR A 129 9.31 2.71 17.00
C TYR A 129 10.31 1.91 17.85
N ASP A 130 10.66 0.73 17.36
CA ASP A 130 11.58 -0.19 18.01
C ASP A 130 12.89 -0.23 17.24
N PHE A 131 13.92 0.38 17.83
CA PHE A 131 15.30 0.38 17.32
C PHE A 131 16.17 -0.70 17.98
N GLY A 132 15.53 -1.68 18.63
CA GLY A 132 16.21 -2.73 19.37
C GLY A 132 16.88 -2.23 20.65
N THR A 133 17.87 -2.98 21.12
CA THR A 133 18.53 -2.72 22.41
C THR A 133 19.39 -1.47 22.42
N GLU A 134 19.81 -0.97 21.25
CA GLU A 134 20.60 0.25 21.13
C GLU A 134 19.76 1.52 21.35
N GLY A 135 18.42 1.41 21.28
CA GLY A 135 17.52 2.55 21.40
C GLY A 135 17.51 3.44 20.16
N ALA A 136 16.71 4.51 20.21
CA ALA A 136 16.58 5.42 19.08
C ALA A 136 17.93 6.10 18.78
N PRO A 137 18.44 6.04 17.54
CA PRO A 137 19.71 6.66 17.20
C PRO A 137 19.56 8.17 17.04
N ASP A 138 20.66 8.89 17.24
CA ASP A 138 20.75 10.30 16.85
C ASP A 138 20.75 10.43 15.32
N LEU A 139 19.92 11.34 14.82
CA LEU A 139 19.86 11.70 13.41
C LEU A 139 21.00 12.64 13.01
N THR A 140 21.27 12.75 11.71
CA THR A 140 22.17 13.77 11.16
C THR A 140 21.48 15.11 11.21
N THR A 141 21.65 15.79 12.33
CA THR A 141 20.98 17.06 12.56
C THR A 141 21.82 18.23 12.09
N SER A 142 23.15 18.17 12.10
CA SER A 142 24.01 19.36 12.08
C SER A 142 24.08 20.15 10.77
N ILE A 143 23.63 19.58 9.64
CA ILE A 143 23.81 20.18 8.31
C ILE A 143 22.44 20.40 7.68
N ALA A 144 22.24 21.59 7.15
CA ALA A 144 21.03 21.98 6.42
C ALA A 144 20.76 21.05 5.22
N GLY A 145 19.51 20.67 5.01
CA GLY A 145 19.10 19.85 3.88
C GLY A 145 19.62 18.40 3.89
N GLN A 146 20.24 17.92 4.98
CA GLN A 146 20.60 16.51 5.08
C GLN A 146 19.35 15.64 5.20
N LEU A 147 19.44 14.48 4.57
CA LEU A 147 18.44 13.41 4.58
C LEU A 147 18.95 12.23 5.43
N ASP A 148 18.13 11.80 6.37
CA ASP A 148 18.24 10.49 7.00
C ASP A 148 17.07 9.61 6.58
N THR A 149 17.33 8.32 6.40
CA THR A 149 16.32 7.34 5.99
C THR A 149 16.12 6.33 7.09
N ILE A 150 14.88 6.13 7.50
CA ILE A 150 14.47 5.10 8.46
C ILE A 150 13.64 4.08 7.71
N THR A 151 14.11 2.84 7.64
CA THR A 151 13.33 1.72 7.08
C THR A 151 12.77 0.90 8.22
N ALA A 152 11.48 0.57 8.17
CA ALA A 152 10.81 -0.20 9.20
C ALA A 152 9.91 -1.29 8.62
N ILE A 153 9.78 -2.38 9.37
CA ILE A 153 8.77 -3.41 9.12
C ILE A 153 7.77 -3.41 10.27
N ALA A 154 6.49 -3.30 9.94
CA ALA A 154 5.41 -3.35 10.90
C ALA A 154 5.16 -4.78 11.40
N ARG A 155 5.09 -4.95 12.71
CA ARG A 155 4.74 -6.23 13.34
C ARG A 155 4.12 -5.99 14.72
N SER A 156 2.93 -6.54 14.94
CA SER A 156 2.23 -6.51 16.23
C SER A 156 2.09 -5.09 16.79
N GLY A 157 1.79 -4.11 15.92
CA GLY A 157 1.63 -2.71 16.29
C GLY A 157 2.94 -1.95 16.60
N LYS A 158 4.10 -2.58 16.37
CA LYS A 158 5.43 -1.96 16.43
C LYS A 158 6.02 -1.80 15.03
N LEU A 159 6.96 -0.87 14.91
CA LEU A 159 7.81 -0.65 13.75
C LEU A 159 9.23 -1.06 14.12
N HIS A 160 9.72 -2.16 13.57
CA HIS A 160 11.12 -2.57 13.76
C HIS A 160 12.00 -1.79 12.79
N CYS A 161 12.79 -0.86 13.31
CA CYS A 161 13.45 0.18 12.55
C CYS A 161 14.94 -0.10 12.32
N GLY A 162 15.43 0.28 11.13
CA GLY A 162 16.84 0.47 10.82
C GLY A 162 17.06 1.85 10.23
N VAL A 163 18.22 2.46 10.50
CA VAL A 163 18.51 3.85 10.13
C VAL A 163 19.77 3.95 9.27
N SER A 164 19.70 4.77 8.23
CA SER A 164 20.82 5.20 7.40
C SER A 164 20.90 6.72 7.41
N ARG A 165 22.10 7.28 7.62
CA ARG A 165 22.27 8.68 8.02
C ARG A 165 23.16 9.47 7.07
N GLY A 166 22.87 10.76 6.94
CA GLY A 166 23.78 11.77 6.39
C GLY A 166 23.82 11.82 4.88
N HIS A 167 22.73 11.46 4.22
CA HIS A 167 22.58 11.57 2.78
C HIS A 167 22.30 13.02 2.37
N THR A 168 22.62 13.33 1.12
CA THR A 168 22.14 14.56 0.48
C THR A 168 20.70 14.37 0.05
N ALA A 169 19.80 15.29 0.43
CA ALA A 169 18.41 15.30 -0.03
C ALA A 169 18.28 15.67 -1.51
#